data_AF-A0A251SZR2-F1
#
_entry.id   AF-A0A251SZR2-F1
#
_cell.length_a   1.000
_cell.length_b   1.000
_cell.length_c   1.000
_cell.angle_alpha   90.00
_cell.angle_beta   90.00
_cell.angle_gamma   90.00
#
_symmetry.space_group_name_H-M   'P 1'
#
loop_
_entity.id
_entity.type
_entity.pdbx_description
1 polymer ?
#
loop_
_entity_poly.entity_id
_entity_poly.type
_entity_poly.pdbx_seq_one_letter_code
_entity_poly.pdbx_strand_id
1 'polypeptide(L)'
;MVMCRALLKHLNPKKGSKVNTIDCFYGCVDDMCASEFFIGYTKGIWHDDSRPVMLKLKDFPPNHSYEEVLPRHYDEFICALPLREYTDPKTGVFNISAAKLPPHINKPDMGPKSYIAYGNTQELGRGEIL
;
A
#
# COMPACT_ATOMS: atom_id res chain seq x y z
N MET A 1 -1.68 0.50 -14.68
CA MET A 1 -0.85 -0.13 -13.62
C MET A 1 -1.52 -1.38 -13.06
N VAL A 2 -0.74 -2.37 -12.58
CA VAL A 2 -1.28 -3.65 -12.02
C VAL A 2 -2.08 -3.40 -10.74
N MET A 3 -1.50 -2.68 -9.78
CA MET A 3 -2.15 -2.36 -8.49
C MET A 3 -3.45 -1.57 -8.66
N CYS A 4 -3.52 -0.64 -9.62
CA CYS A 4 -4.75 0.09 -9.93
C CYS A 4 -5.93 -0.84 -10.29
N ARG A 5 -5.69 -1.82 -11.17
CA ARG A 5 -6.73 -2.77 -11.58
C ARG A 5 -7.14 -3.68 -10.43
N ALA A 6 -6.18 -4.10 -9.62
CA ALA A 6 -6.40 -4.88 -8.42
C ALA A 6 -7.32 -4.12 -7.45
N LEU A 7 -6.92 -2.90 -7.06
CA LEU A 7 -7.69 -2.03 -6.17
C LEU A 7 -9.11 -1.76 -6.67
N LEU A 8 -9.28 -1.37 -7.93
CA LEU A 8 -10.60 -1.06 -8.48
C LEU A 8 -11.55 -2.26 -8.48
N LYS A 9 -11.06 -3.49 -8.62
CA LYS A 9 -11.89 -4.71 -8.56
C LYS A 9 -12.42 -4.99 -7.14
N HIS A 10 -11.67 -4.59 -6.11
CA HIS A 10 -12.04 -4.81 -4.71
C HIS A 10 -12.84 -3.65 -4.11
N LEU A 11 -12.81 -2.47 -4.72
CA LEU A 11 -13.62 -1.34 -4.30
C LEU A 11 -15.08 -1.54 -4.73
N ASN A 12 -15.99 -1.46 -3.76
CA ASN A 12 -17.41 -1.71 -3.98
C ASN A 12 -18.02 -0.63 -4.90
N PRO A 13 -18.61 -1.00 -6.06
CA PRO A 13 -19.23 -0.01 -6.96
C PRO A 13 -20.38 0.76 -6.31
N LYS A 14 -21.03 0.21 -5.27
CA LYS A 14 -22.15 0.86 -4.54
C LYS A 14 -21.71 1.88 -3.49
N LYS A 15 -20.46 1.83 -3.01
CA LYS A 15 -19.93 2.73 -1.96
C LYS A 15 -19.06 3.87 -2.53
N GLY A 16 -18.95 3.92 -3.86
CA GLY A 16 -17.96 4.73 -4.56
C GLY A 16 -16.57 4.11 -4.42
N SER A 17 -15.78 4.12 -5.49
CA SER A 17 -14.40 3.63 -5.48
C SER A 17 -13.47 4.62 -4.77
N LYS A 18 -13.86 5.11 -3.59
CA LYS A 18 -13.10 6.10 -2.82
C LYS A 18 -11.97 5.44 -2.05
N VAL A 19 -10.85 6.14 -1.97
CA VAL A 19 -9.67 5.78 -1.20
C VAL A 19 -9.22 6.96 -0.35
N ASN A 20 -8.73 6.66 0.84
CA ASN A 20 -8.14 7.66 1.72
C ASN A 20 -6.75 8.02 1.20
N THR A 21 -6.53 9.31 0.96
CA THR A 21 -5.25 9.86 0.53
C THR A 21 -4.78 10.92 1.50
N ILE A 22 -3.46 11.09 1.61
CA ILE A 22 -2.84 12.13 2.41
C ILE A 22 -1.96 12.96 1.48
N ASP A 23 -2.14 14.27 1.48
CA ASP A 23 -1.17 15.19 0.87
C ASP A 23 0.05 15.30 1.79
N CYS A 24 1.20 14.84 1.32
CA CYS A 24 2.44 14.78 2.08
C CYS A 24 3.06 16.16 2.36
N PHE A 25 2.68 17.21 1.62
CA PHE A 25 3.13 18.57 1.92
C PHE A 25 2.29 19.22 3.02
N TYR A 26 0.97 19.10 2.92
CA TYR A 26 0.05 19.80 3.81
C TYR A 26 -0.42 18.95 5.00
N GLY A 27 -0.19 17.63 4.95
CA GLY A 27 -0.69 16.67 5.94
C GLY A 27 -2.21 16.48 5.90
N CYS A 28 -2.89 17.06 4.90
CA CYS A 28 -4.35 16.98 4.77
C CYS A 28 -4.75 15.58 4.31
N VAL A 29 -5.76 15.01 4.97
CA VAL A 29 -6.35 13.71 4.62
C VAL A 29 -7.66 13.96 3.88
N ASP A 30 -7.83 13.35 2.71
CA ASP A 30 -9.06 13.46 1.95
C ASP A 30 -9.40 12.16 1.19
N ASP A 31 -10.68 11.97 0.92
CA ASP A 31 -11.22 10.86 0.14
C ASP A 31 -11.22 11.20 -1.35
N MET A 32 -10.47 10.43 -2.13
CA MET A 32 -10.34 10.59 -3.59
C MET A 32 -10.88 9.37 -4.32
N CYS A 33 -11.39 9.52 -5.54
CA CYS A 33 -11.69 8.35 -6.36
C CYS A 33 -10.39 7.62 -6.73
N ALA A 34 -10.33 6.30 -6.53
CA ALA A 34 -9.15 5.50 -6.83
C ALA A 34 -8.68 5.65 -8.29
N SER A 35 -9.62 5.79 -9.24
CA SER A 35 -9.25 6.04 -10.64
C SER A 35 -8.55 7.38 -10.82
N GLU A 36 -9.02 8.43 -10.14
CA GLU A 36 -8.40 9.77 -10.17
C GLU A 36 -7.00 9.72 -9.56
N PHE A 37 -6.85 9.05 -8.41
CA PHE A 37 -5.54 8.83 -7.78
C PHE A 37 -4.55 8.15 -8.75
N PHE A 38 -4.96 7.09 -9.43
CA PHE A 38 -4.04 6.38 -10.33
C PHE A 38 -3.77 7.12 -11.66
N ILE A 39 -4.71 7.94 -12.12
CA ILE A 39 -4.48 8.85 -13.25
C ILE A 39 -3.45 9.92 -12.83
N GLY A 40 -3.62 10.51 -11.65
CA GLY A 40 -2.70 11.49 -11.08
C GLY A 40 -1.30 10.92 -10.85
N TYR A 41 -1.20 9.70 -10.31
CA TYR A 41 0.07 8.99 -10.14
C TYR A 41 0.85 8.89 -11.47
N THR A 42 0.15 8.66 -12.58
CA THR A 42 0.79 8.43 -13.88
C THR A 42 1.10 9.73 -14.62
N LYS A 43 0.23 10.74 -14.49
CA LYS A 43 0.31 12.00 -15.27
C LYS A 43 0.91 13.18 -14.50
N GLY A 44 0.98 13.09 -13.17
CA GLY A 44 1.21 14.22 -12.28
C GLY A 44 -0.04 15.09 -12.12
N ILE A 45 -0.13 15.76 -10.98
CA ILE A 45 -1.13 16.80 -10.69
C ILE A 45 -0.37 17.97 -10.06
N TRP A 46 -0.81 19.18 -10.33
CA TRP A 46 -0.23 20.40 -9.79
C TRP A 46 -1.28 21.18 -9.01
N HIS A 47 -0.88 21.75 -7.88
CA HIS A 47 -1.63 22.74 -7.13
C HIS A 47 -1.64 24.08 -7.89
N ASP A 48 -2.59 24.95 -7.59
CA ASP A 48 -2.72 26.28 -8.22
C ASP A 48 -1.46 27.16 -8.03
N ASP A 49 -0.69 26.89 -6.97
CA ASP A 49 0.57 27.57 -6.67
C ASP A 49 1.78 26.96 -7.41
N SER A 50 1.54 26.16 -8.45
CA SER A 50 2.54 25.51 -9.29
C SER A 50 3.46 24.53 -8.55
N ARG A 51 3.00 23.97 -7.43
CA ARG A 51 3.69 22.84 -6.76
C ARG A 51 3.08 21.51 -7.19
N PRO A 52 3.87 20.43 -7.28
CA PRO A 52 3.31 19.11 -7.53
C PRO A 52 2.46 18.69 -6.33
N VAL A 53 1.30 18.10 -6.59
CA VAL A 53 0.52 17.43 -5.55
C VAL A 53 1.25 16.14 -5.17
N MET A 54 1.47 15.91 -3.88
CA MET A 54 2.18 14.73 -3.39
C MET A 54 1.24 13.87 -2.56
N LEU A 55 0.48 12.98 -3.21
CA LEU A 55 -0.50 12.14 -2.53
C LEU A 55 0.08 10.77 -2.17
N LYS A 56 -0.21 10.31 -0.96
CA LYS A 56 0.01 8.95 -0.49
C LYS A 56 -1.32 8.26 -0.21
N LEU A 57 -1.47 7.04 -0.71
CA LEU A 57 -2.56 6.15 -0.36
C LEU A 57 -2.36 5.65 1.09
N LYS A 58 -3.38 5.85 1.94
CA LYS A 58 -3.31 5.44 3.34
C LYS A 58 -3.63 3.94 3.49
N ASP A 59 -2.71 3.21 4.12
CA ASP A 59 -2.87 1.87 4.68
C ASP A 59 -3.74 0.90 3.86
N PHE A 60 -3.29 0.52 2.66
CA PHE A 60 -4.03 -0.45 1.84
C PHE A 60 -3.51 -1.89 1.97
N PRO A 61 -4.40 -2.89 2.22
CA PRO A 61 -5.82 -2.75 2.53
C PRO A 61 -6.08 -2.32 3.98
N PRO A 62 -7.14 -1.53 4.24
CA PRO A 62 -7.31 -0.82 5.52
C PRO A 62 -7.63 -1.76 6.69
N ASN A 63 -8.50 -2.74 6.49
CA ASN A 63 -8.99 -3.64 7.55
C ASN A 63 -8.89 -5.13 7.18
N HIS A 64 -8.21 -5.45 6.08
CA HIS A 64 -8.13 -6.81 5.55
C HIS A 64 -6.68 -7.22 5.36
N SER A 65 -6.44 -8.52 5.22
CA SER A 65 -5.13 -9.04 4.81
C SER A 65 -4.95 -8.95 3.29
N TYR A 66 -3.71 -8.94 2.82
CA TYR A 66 -3.41 -9.11 1.39
C TYR A 66 -3.87 -10.46 0.86
N GLU A 67 -3.84 -11.49 1.69
CA GLU A 67 -4.29 -12.84 1.31
C GLU A 67 -5.79 -12.84 0.98
N GLU A 68 -6.60 -12.07 1.73
CA GLU A 68 -8.03 -11.90 1.45
C GLU A 68 -8.31 -11.02 0.23
N VAL A 69 -7.63 -9.86 0.14
CA VAL A 69 -7.97 -8.85 -0.88
C VAL A 69 -7.24 -9.13 -2.18
N LEU A 70 -6.00 -9.59 -2.18
CA LEU A 70 -5.18 -9.80 -3.37
C LEU A 70 -4.43 -11.14 -3.30
N PRO A 71 -5.15 -12.29 -3.23
CA PRO A 71 -4.55 -13.60 -2.95
C PRO A 71 -3.39 -13.94 -3.90
N ARG A 72 -3.57 -13.68 -5.20
CA ARG A 72 -2.49 -13.90 -6.17
C ARG A 72 -1.25 -13.03 -5.92
N HIS A 73 -1.43 -11.75 -5.58
CA HIS A 73 -0.29 -10.86 -5.32
C HIS A 73 0.38 -11.23 -4.00
N TYR A 74 -0.39 -11.67 -3.01
CA TYR A 74 0.14 -12.21 -1.77
C TYR A 74 1.04 -13.42 -2.05
N ASP A 75 0.57 -14.41 -2.81
CA ASP A 75 1.36 -15.60 -3.14
C ASP A 75 2.66 -15.25 -3.89
N GLU A 76 2.56 -14.39 -4.92
CA GLU A 76 3.73 -13.91 -5.66
C GLU A 76 4.71 -13.15 -4.75
N PHE A 77 4.21 -12.32 -3.82
CA PHE A 77 5.03 -11.58 -2.86
C PHE A 77 5.76 -12.52 -1.88
N ILE A 78 5.04 -13.47 -1.27
CA ILE A 78 5.63 -14.43 -0.32
C ILE A 78 6.70 -15.29 -1.02
N CYS A 79 6.44 -15.71 -2.26
CA CYS A 79 7.40 -16.48 -3.04
C CYS A 79 8.67 -15.69 -3.40
N ALA A 80 8.55 -14.36 -3.52
CA ALA A 80 9.64 -13.46 -3.87
C ALA A 80 10.44 -12.92 -2.66
N LEU A 81 10.06 -13.28 -1.43
CA LEU A 81 10.75 -12.79 -0.24
C LEU A 81 12.24 -13.21 -0.23
N PRO A 82 13.17 -12.27 0.01
CA PRO A 82 14.58 -12.60 0.20
C PRO A 82 14.81 -13.22 1.58
N LEU A 83 15.88 -14.00 1.74
CA LEU A 83 16.27 -14.58 3.04
C LEU A 83 15.10 -15.32 3.72
N ARG A 84 14.50 -16.27 3.00
CA ARG A 84 13.22 -16.92 3.37
C ARG A 84 13.25 -17.61 4.72
N GLU A 85 14.41 -18.07 5.16
CA GLU A 85 14.61 -18.63 6.50
C GLU A 85 14.20 -17.65 7.61
N TYR A 86 14.31 -16.34 7.34
CA TYR A 86 13.93 -15.26 8.25
C TYR A 86 12.59 -14.61 7.91
N THR A 87 12.26 -14.50 6.63
CA THR A 87 11.14 -13.66 6.16
C THR A 87 9.87 -14.45 5.87
N ASP A 88 9.97 -15.74 5.55
CA ASP A 88 8.81 -16.55 5.19
C ASP A 88 7.92 -16.77 6.44
N PRO A 89 6.65 -16.33 6.44
CA PRO A 89 5.78 -16.39 7.60
C PRO A 89 5.20 -17.80 7.87
N LYS A 90 5.37 -18.73 6.92
CA LYS A 90 4.85 -20.10 7.01
C LYS A 90 5.97 -21.10 7.29
N THR A 91 7.14 -20.92 6.69
CA THR A 91 8.22 -21.92 6.70
C THR A 91 9.57 -21.41 7.22
N GLY A 92 9.71 -20.11 7.51
CA GLY A 92 10.95 -19.52 7.99
C GLY A 92 11.37 -20.04 9.36
N VAL A 93 12.43 -20.86 9.42
CA VAL A 93 12.92 -21.47 10.66
C VAL A 93 13.46 -20.46 11.69
N PHE A 94 13.93 -19.31 11.21
CA PHE A 94 14.38 -18.20 12.04
C PHE A 94 13.31 -17.11 12.22
N ASN A 95 12.18 -17.21 11.52
CA ASN A 95 11.03 -16.37 11.76
C ASN A 95 10.29 -16.83 13.03
N ILE A 96 10.40 -16.07 14.12
CA ILE A 96 9.79 -16.40 15.42
C ILE A 96 8.27 -16.62 15.27
N SER A 97 7.60 -15.82 14.44
CA SER A 97 6.15 -15.93 14.22
C SER A 97 5.72 -17.21 13.48
N ALA A 98 6.63 -17.80 12.70
CA ALA A 98 6.41 -19.04 11.97
C ALA A 98 6.83 -20.26 12.80
N ALA A 99 8.04 -20.21 13.38
CA ALA A 99 8.68 -21.37 13.99
C ALA A 99 8.42 -21.56 15.49
N LYS A 100 8.07 -20.48 16.22
CA LYS A 100 8.09 -20.50 17.69
C LYS A 100 6.81 -20.00 18.36
N LEU A 101 5.97 -19.25 17.65
CA LEU A 101 4.75 -18.70 18.25
C LEU A 101 3.67 -19.80 18.38
N PRO A 102 3.15 -20.07 19.60
CA PRO A 102 2.08 -21.04 19.79
C PRO A 102 0.79 -20.67 19.02
N PRO A 103 -0.02 -21.66 18.59
CA PRO A 103 -1.24 -21.41 17.80
C PRO A 103 -2.31 -20.56 18.51
N HIS A 104 -2.30 -20.54 19.84
CA HIS A 104 -3.26 -19.81 20.66
C HIS A 104 -2.90 -18.34 20.88
N ILE A 105 -1.71 -17.91 20.45
CA ILE A 105 -1.31 -16.50 20.53
C ILE A 105 -1.75 -15.79 19.24
N ASN A 106 -2.46 -14.68 19.40
CA ASN A 106 -2.77 -13.79 18.28
C ASN A 106 -1.46 -13.30 17.67
N LYS A 107 -1.21 -13.68 16.42
CA LYS A 107 -0.06 -13.18 15.68
C LYS A 107 -0.21 -11.67 15.51
N PRO A 108 0.84 -10.87 15.73
CA PRO A 108 0.84 -9.48 15.30
C PRO A 108 0.58 -9.41 13.80
N ASP A 109 0.07 -8.28 13.32
CA ASP A 109 -0.16 -8.06 11.89
C ASP A 109 1.19 -8.01 11.15
N MET A 110 1.62 -9.18 10.69
CA MET A 110 2.89 -9.43 9.99
C MET A 110 2.67 -9.62 8.48
N GLY A 111 1.45 -9.37 8.00
CA GLY A 111 1.13 -9.47 6.58
C GLY A 111 1.78 -8.34 5.79
N PRO A 112 1.95 -8.50 4.47
CA PRO A 112 2.43 -7.40 3.64
C PRO A 112 1.47 -6.20 3.73
N LYS A 113 2.03 -5.00 3.54
CA LYS A 113 1.30 -3.74 3.42
C LYS A 113 1.80 -3.04 2.16
N SER A 114 0.92 -2.42 1.37
CA SER A 114 1.38 -1.56 0.26
C SER A 114 1.34 -0.10 0.66
N TYR A 115 2.41 0.57 0.31
CA TYR A 115 2.53 2.02 0.37
C TYR A 115 2.64 2.50 -1.07
N ILE A 116 1.62 3.21 -1.55
CA ILE A 116 1.58 3.77 -2.91
C ILE A 116 1.53 5.29 -2.75
N ALA A 117 2.56 5.99 -3.20
CA ALA A 117 2.65 7.45 -3.11
C ALA A 117 3.15 8.04 -4.42
N TYR A 118 2.75 9.26 -4.70
CA TYR A 118 3.29 10.02 -5.81
C TYR A 118 4.76 10.32 -5.50
N GLY A 119 5.62 10.12 -6.49
CA GLY A 119 7.03 10.42 -6.39
C GLY A 119 7.41 11.59 -7.28
N ASN A 120 8.47 12.28 -6.92
CA ASN A 120 9.12 13.26 -7.77
C ASN A 120 10.44 12.71 -8.30
N THR A 121 10.84 13.11 -9.51
CA THR A 121 12.10 12.66 -10.10
C THR A 121 13.33 13.26 -9.42
N GLN A 122 13.14 14.41 -8.76
CA GLN A 122 14.17 15.08 -7.98
C GLN A 122 13.64 15.35 -6.59
N GLU A 123 14.40 14.95 -5.58
CA GLU A 123 14.21 15.38 -4.21
C GLU A 123 14.37 16.90 -4.14
N LEU A 124 13.28 17.64 -3.95
CA LEU A 124 13.34 19.11 -3.88
C LEU A 124 13.92 19.62 -2.55
N GLY A 125 14.28 18.72 -1.62
CA GLY A 125 14.82 19.06 -0.30
C GLY A 125 13.82 19.79 0.61
N ARG A 126 12.52 19.69 0.29
CA ARG A 126 11.42 20.42 0.93
C ARG A 126 10.65 19.60 1.98
N GLY A 127 11.23 18.49 2.42
CA GLY A 127 10.54 17.55 3.32
C GLY A 127 9.56 16.62 2.60
N GLU A 128 9.70 16.43 1.28
CA GLU A 128 9.08 15.31 0.57
C GLU A 128 9.63 14.02 1.20
N ILE A 129 8.74 13.17 1.71
CA ILE A 129 9.11 11.86 2.26
C ILE A 129 8.83 10.83 1.16
N LEU A 130 9.87 10.10 0.73
CA LEU A 130 9.77 8.91 -0.12
C LEU A 130 8.89 7.82 0.50
#